data_AF-A0A7H4PKN5-F1
#
_entry.id   AF-A0A7H4PKN5-F1
#
_cell.length_a   1.000
_cell.length_b   1.000
_cell.length_c   1.000
_cell.angle_alpha   90.00
_cell.angle_beta   90.00
_cell.angle_gamma   90.00
#
_symmetry.space_group_name_H-M   'P 1'
#
loop_
_entity.id
_entity.type
_entity.pdbx_description
1 polymer ?
#
loop_
_entity_poly.entity_id
_entity_poly.type
_entity_poly.pdbx_seq_one_letter_code
_entity_poly.pdbx_strand_id
1 'polypeptide(L)'
;MSNAITEIDNTDLVFIFGYNPADSHPIVANHILNAKRNGAKIIVCDPRKIETARIADLHLALKNGSNIALLNAIGQVIIEEDLYDKSFVAGRSEGFEAYRNIVEGYTPESVETITGISVRQIRECARLYASAGNAMILWGWA
;
A
#
# COMPACT_ATOMS: atom_id res chain seq x y z
N MET A 1 8.22 -13.08 -0.39
CA MET A 1 7.42 -12.69 0.77
C MET A 1 8.19 -13.00 2.04
N SER A 2 8.10 -12.14 3.05
CA SER A 2 8.62 -12.38 4.41
C SER A 2 7.73 -13.30 5.25
N ASN A 3 6.44 -13.38 4.92
CA ASN A 3 5.40 -14.12 5.64
C ASN A 3 4.84 -15.24 4.76
N ALA A 4 4.21 -16.25 5.37
CA ALA A 4 3.60 -17.35 4.64
C ALA A 4 2.32 -16.93 3.89
N ILE A 5 2.00 -17.64 2.80
CA ILE A 5 0.76 -17.42 2.04
C ILE A 5 -0.48 -17.56 2.94
N THR A 6 -0.47 -18.53 3.86
CA THR A 6 -1.57 -18.78 4.80
C THR A 6 -1.73 -17.70 5.87
N GLU A 7 -0.74 -16.82 6.05
CA GLU A 7 -0.88 -15.68 6.97
C GLU A 7 -1.72 -14.55 6.35
N ILE A 8 -1.92 -14.54 5.03
CA ILE A 8 -2.77 -13.55 4.35
C ILE A 8 -4.19 -13.58 4.91
N ASP A 9 -4.75 -14.77 5.21
CA ASP A 9 -6.14 -14.90 5.68
C ASP A 9 -6.42 -14.13 6.99
N ASN A 10 -5.39 -13.85 7.79
CA ASN A 10 -5.51 -13.25 9.12
C ASN A 10 -4.98 -11.81 9.18
N THR A 11 -4.79 -11.16 8.03
CA THR A 11 -4.33 -9.77 8.01
C THR A 11 -5.46 -8.76 8.21
N ASP A 12 -5.16 -7.62 8.84
CA ASP A 12 -6.12 -6.51 8.93
C ASP A 12 -6.17 -5.70 7.63
N LEU A 13 -5.10 -5.75 6.84
CA LEU A 13 -5.01 -5.06 5.55
C LEU A 13 -4.14 -5.79 4.54
N VAL A 14 -4.67 -6.05 3.34
CA VAL A 14 -3.90 -6.50 2.18
C VAL A 14 -3.61 -5.31 1.27
N PHE A 15 -2.33 -4.96 1.15
CA PHE A 15 -1.85 -3.88 0.29
C PHE A 15 -1.27 -4.47 -0.99
N ILE A 16 -2.05 -4.47 -2.07
CA ILE A 16 -1.66 -5.07 -3.36
C ILE A 16 -1.07 -3.99 -4.26
N PHE A 17 0.19 -4.13 -4.66
CA PHE A 17 0.89 -3.14 -5.48
C PHE A 17 1.48 -3.76 -6.73
N GLY A 18 0.97 -3.36 -7.91
CA GLY A 18 1.46 -3.85 -9.20
C GLY A 18 1.34 -5.36 -9.36
N TYR A 19 0.30 -5.98 -8.81
CA TYR A 19 0.15 -7.43 -8.75
C TYR A 19 -1.28 -7.86 -9.05
N ASN A 20 -1.44 -8.82 -9.98
CA ASN A 20 -2.73 -9.37 -10.35
C ASN A 20 -2.87 -10.85 -9.90
N PRO A 21 -3.13 -11.12 -8.61
CA PRO A 21 -3.22 -12.48 -8.08
C PRO A 21 -4.37 -13.29 -8.69
N ALA A 22 -5.46 -12.64 -9.11
CA ALA A 22 -6.61 -13.34 -9.69
C ALA A 22 -6.22 -14.17 -10.93
N ASP A 23 -5.35 -13.63 -11.78
CA ASP A 23 -4.87 -14.31 -12.98
C ASP A 23 -3.53 -15.02 -12.76
N SER A 24 -2.62 -14.43 -11.99
CA SER A 24 -1.25 -14.96 -11.84
C SER A 24 -1.13 -16.07 -10.79
N HIS A 25 -1.90 -15.99 -9.69
CA HIS A 25 -1.81 -16.91 -8.56
C HIS A 25 -3.21 -17.14 -7.94
N PRO A 26 -4.11 -17.87 -8.62
CA PRO A 26 -5.52 -17.98 -8.19
C PRO A 26 -5.70 -18.50 -6.76
N ILE A 27 -4.80 -19.36 -6.26
CA ILE A 27 -4.85 -19.82 -4.86
C ILE A 27 -4.50 -18.69 -3.89
N VAL A 28 -3.54 -17.83 -4.21
CA VAL A 28 -3.26 -16.61 -3.41
C VAL A 28 -4.45 -15.66 -3.45
N ALA A 29 -5.12 -15.52 -4.59
CA ALA A 29 -6.35 -14.73 -4.68
C ALA A 29 -7.46 -15.26 -3.74
N ASN A 30 -7.57 -16.58 -3.57
CA ASN A 30 -8.50 -17.16 -2.60
C ASN A 30 -8.16 -16.76 -1.15
N HIS A 31 -6.88 -16.73 -0.78
CA HIS A 31 -6.46 -16.24 0.54
C HIS A 31 -6.77 -14.75 0.75
N ILE A 32 -6.63 -13.92 -0.30
CA ILE A 32 -7.02 -12.50 -0.27
C ILE A 32 -8.54 -12.37 -0.08
N LEU A 33 -9.34 -13.19 -0.76
CA LEU A 33 -10.79 -13.23 -0.59
C LEU A 33 -11.20 -13.67 0.82
N ASN A 34 -10.48 -14.64 1.40
CA ASN A 34 -10.69 -15.06 2.78
C ASN A 34 -10.34 -13.94 3.78
N ALA A 35 -9.21 -13.25 3.58
CA ALA A 35 -8.84 -12.09 4.38
C ALA A 35 -9.96 -11.03 4.35
N LYS A 36 -10.48 -10.71 3.15
CA LYS A 36 -11.62 -9.80 3.00
C LYS A 36 -12.87 -10.26 3.76
N ARG A 37 -13.20 -11.54 3.70
CA ARG A 37 -14.32 -12.14 4.45
C ARG A 37 -14.10 -12.05 5.96
N ASN A 38 -12.86 -12.15 6.41
CA ASN A 38 -12.47 -12.02 7.81
C ASN A 38 -12.42 -10.56 8.29
N GLY A 39 -12.68 -9.59 7.40
CA GLY A 39 -12.77 -8.16 7.74
C GLY A 39 -11.59 -7.33 7.28
N ALA A 40 -10.59 -7.93 6.62
CA ALA A 40 -9.43 -7.21 6.11
C ALA A 40 -9.84 -6.11 5.14
N LYS A 41 -9.14 -4.98 5.23
CA LYS A 41 -9.17 -3.94 4.21
C LYS A 41 -8.28 -4.32 3.03
N ILE A 42 -8.67 -3.91 1.83
CA ILE A 42 -7.90 -4.18 0.61
C ILE A 42 -7.61 -2.86 -0.09
N ILE A 43 -6.33 -2.60 -0.32
CA ILE A 43 -5.85 -1.53 -1.19
C ILE A 43 -5.28 -2.18 -2.44
N VAL A 44 -5.65 -1.68 -3.62
CA VAL A 44 -5.07 -2.10 -4.90
C VAL A 44 -4.45 -0.90 -5.60
N CYS A 45 -3.15 -0.97 -5.89
CA CYS A 45 -2.43 0.00 -6.71
C CYS A 45 -2.10 -0.67 -8.06
N ASP A 46 -2.96 -0.48 -9.06
CA ASP A 46 -2.76 -0.97 -10.43
C ASP A 46 -3.41 0.04 -11.39
N PRO A 47 -2.73 0.47 -12.48
CA PRO A 47 -3.32 1.36 -13.48
C PRO A 47 -4.59 0.79 -14.13
N ARG A 48 -4.70 -0.53 -14.18
CA ARG A 48 -5.83 -1.28 -14.74
C ARG A 48 -6.87 -1.58 -13.67
N LYS A 49 -8.12 -1.82 -14.11
CA LYS A 49 -9.19 -2.36 -13.26
C LYS A 49 -9.16 -3.89 -13.30
N ILE A 50 -8.16 -4.49 -12.65
CA ILE A 50 -8.03 -5.95 -12.51
C ILE A 50 -9.14 -6.52 -11.62
N GLU A 51 -9.36 -7.84 -11.64
CA GLU A 51 -10.43 -8.48 -10.86
C GLU A 51 -10.34 -8.17 -9.36
N THR A 52 -9.13 -8.13 -8.80
CA THR A 52 -8.90 -7.81 -7.39
C THR A 52 -9.31 -6.37 -7.03
N ALA A 53 -9.34 -5.44 -8.00
CA ALA A 53 -9.81 -4.08 -7.75
C ALA A 53 -11.33 -4.01 -7.46
N ARG A 54 -12.10 -5.02 -7.89
CA ARG A 54 -13.56 -5.08 -7.64
C ARG A 54 -13.91 -5.32 -6.17
N ILE A 55 -13.00 -5.92 -5.41
CA ILE A 55 -13.17 -6.21 -3.98
C ILE A 55 -12.39 -5.25 -3.07
N ALA A 56 -11.65 -4.30 -3.66
CA ALA A 56 -10.82 -3.35 -2.93
C ALA A 56 -11.68 -2.30 -2.21
N ASP A 57 -11.28 -1.93 -1.00
CA ASP A 57 -11.81 -0.75 -0.31
C ASP A 57 -11.29 0.54 -0.97
N LEU A 58 -10.05 0.49 -1.50
CA LEU A 58 -9.43 1.60 -2.21
C LEU A 58 -8.67 1.09 -3.44
N HIS A 59 -9.07 1.55 -4.64
CA HIS A 59 -8.33 1.33 -5.88
C HIS A 59 -7.62 2.63 -6.30
N LEU A 60 -6.29 2.58 -6.29
CA LEU A 60 -5.41 3.64 -6.78
C LEU A 60 -4.99 3.32 -8.22
N ALA A 61 -5.77 3.83 -9.18
CA ALA A 61 -5.49 3.72 -10.61
C ALA A 61 -4.40 4.70 -11.06
N LEU A 62 -3.18 4.50 -10.56
CA LEU A 62 -2.04 5.38 -10.84
C LEU A 62 -1.64 5.36 -12.31
N LYS A 63 -1.03 6.44 -12.80
CA LYS A 63 -0.43 6.51 -14.13
C LYS A 63 0.74 5.51 -14.23
N ASN A 64 0.91 4.91 -15.40
CA ASN A 64 2.00 3.97 -15.65
C ASN A 64 3.37 4.61 -15.33
N GLY A 65 4.19 3.92 -14.55
CA GLY A 65 5.54 4.37 -14.19
C GLY A 65 5.62 5.36 -13.03
N SER A 66 4.50 5.81 -12.45
CA SER A 66 4.50 6.81 -11.36
C SER A 66 4.67 6.20 -9.95
N ASN A 67 5.24 5.00 -9.85
CA ASN A 67 5.25 4.21 -8.61
C ASN A 67 5.99 4.93 -7.46
N ILE A 68 7.21 5.42 -7.71
CA ILE A 68 8.03 6.07 -6.68
C ILE A 68 7.40 7.39 -6.21
N ALA A 69 6.75 8.14 -7.10
CA ALA A 69 6.03 9.35 -6.71
C ALA A 69 4.90 9.04 -5.72
N LEU A 70 4.11 7.99 -5.99
CA LEU A 70 3.05 7.55 -5.07
C LEU A 70 3.61 7.01 -3.74
N LEU A 71 4.63 6.15 -3.80
CA LEU A 71 5.23 5.55 -2.60
C LEU A 71 5.88 6.59 -1.70
N ASN A 72 6.61 7.56 -2.27
CA ASN A 72 7.19 8.65 -1.49
C ASN A 72 6.11 9.53 -0.86
N ALA A 73 5.01 9.80 -1.56
CA ALA A 73 3.92 10.59 -0.98
C ALA A 73 3.16 9.86 0.12
N ILE A 74 2.96 8.55 -0.01
CA ILE A 74 2.42 7.74 1.09
C ILE A 74 3.36 7.81 2.31
N GLY A 75 4.67 7.62 2.10
CA GLY A 75 5.66 7.73 3.16
C GLY A 75 5.74 9.12 3.79
N GLN A 76 5.66 10.17 2.97
CA GLN A 76 5.63 11.56 3.42
C GLN A 76 4.44 11.79 4.36
N VAL A 77 3.24 11.34 4.00
CA VAL A 77 2.05 11.48 4.86
C VAL A 77 2.21 10.70 6.16
N ILE A 78 2.72 9.48 6.12
CA ILE A 78 2.94 8.66 7.32
C ILE A 78 3.93 9.35 8.28
N ILE A 79 4.96 10.01 7.76
CA ILE A 79 5.94 10.74 8.57
C ILE A 79 5.38 12.07 9.06
N GLU A 80 4.74 12.85 8.19
CA GLU A 80 4.15 14.17 8.50
C GLU A 80 3.08 14.05 9.59
N GLU A 81 2.25 13.01 9.51
CA GLU A 81 1.15 12.75 10.46
C GLU A 81 1.58 11.89 11.66
N ASP A 82 2.87 11.58 11.79
CA ASP A 82 3.44 10.85 12.92
C ASP A 82 2.84 9.44 13.14
N LEU A 83 2.47 8.77 12.04
CA LEU A 83 1.76 7.47 12.04
C LEU A 83 2.70 6.25 12.03
N TYR A 84 4.00 6.46 11.95
CA TYR A 84 4.99 5.37 11.92
C TYR A 84 5.30 4.85 13.33
N ASP A 85 5.67 3.57 13.43
CA ASP A 85 6.15 2.99 14.69
C ASP A 85 7.57 3.51 15.01
N LYS A 86 7.63 4.52 15.89
CA LYS A 86 8.88 5.15 16.34
C LYS A 86 9.81 4.16 17.04
N SER A 87 9.28 3.25 17.84
CA SER A 87 10.07 2.28 18.60
C SER A 87 10.69 1.25 17.65
N PHE A 88 9.94 0.79 16.67
CA PHE A 88 10.45 -0.09 15.62
C PHE A 88 11.52 0.61 14.78
N VAL A 89 11.24 1.83 14.31
CA VAL A 89 12.20 2.61 13.51
C VAL A 89 13.51 2.81 14.28
N ALA A 90 13.46 3.25 15.54
CA ALA A 90 14.66 3.47 16.35
C ALA A 90 15.43 2.18 16.69
N GLY A 91 14.74 1.06 16.87
CA GLY A 91 15.34 -0.20 17.33
C GLY A 91 15.72 -1.19 16.22
N ARG A 92 15.16 -1.06 15.01
CA ARG A 92 15.24 -2.08 13.94
C ARG A 92 15.50 -1.51 12.55
N SER A 93 15.71 -0.21 12.39
CA SER A 93 16.01 0.41 11.09
C SER A 93 17.22 1.34 11.14
N GLU A 94 17.77 1.65 9.97
CA GLU A 94 18.81 2.64 9.77
C GLU A 94 18.44 3.53 8.57
N GLY A 95 19.02 4.73 8.48
CA GLY A 95 18.78 5.64 7.34
C GLY A 95 17.44 6.39 7.35
N PHE A 96 16.67 6.36 8.46
CA PHE A 96 15.36 7.03 8.56
C PHE A 96 15.42 8.53 8.26
N GLU A 97 16.38 9.26 8.82
CA GLU A 97 16.51 10.72 8.57
C GLU A 97 16.83 11.02 7.11
N ALA A 98 17.65 10.20 6.46
CA ALA A 98 17.93 10.35 5.03
C ALA A 98 16.67 10.11 4.19
N TYR A 99 15.88 9.10 4.53
CA TYR A 99 14.58 8.84 3.89
C TYR A 99 13.58 9.97 4.13
N ARG A 100 13.45 10.46 5.37
CA ARG A 100 12.59 11.59 5.76
C ARG A 100 12.89 12.82 4.90
N ASN A 101 14.17 13.17 4.74
CA ASN A 101 14.60 14.31 3.91
C ASN A 101 14.23 14.13 2.43
N ILE A 102 14.27 12.90 1.91
CA ILE A 102 13.86 12.62 0.52
C ILE A 102 12.36 12.82 0.36
N VAL A 103 11.55 12.25 1.26
CA VAL A 103 10.10 12.25 1.08
C VAL A 103 9.43 13.56 1.47
N GLU A 104 10.09 14.44 2.23
CA GLU A 104 9.58 15.76 2.61
C GLU A 104 9.04 16.57 1.40
N GLY A 105 9.70 16.50 0.25
CA GLY A 105 9.28 17.18 -0.98
C GLY A 105 8.16 16.50 -1.77
N TYR A 106 7.83 15.24 -1.45
CA TYR A 106 6.80 14.45 -2.15
C TYR A 106 5.45 14.59 -1.44
N THR A 107 4.97 15.82 -1.25
CA THR A 107 3.62 16.01 -0.70
C THR A 107 2.55 15.42 -1.64
N PRO A 108 1.39 14.99 -1.12
CA PRO A 108 0.27 14.53 -1.95
C PRO A 108 -0.09 15.50 -3.09
N GLU A 109 -0.02 16.79 -2.80
CA GLU A 109 -0.28 17.87 -3.76
C GLU A 109 0.77 17.92 -4.87
N SER A 110 2.06 17.70 -4.56
CA SER A 110 3.13 17.75 -5.56
C SER A 110 3.10 16.56 -6.52
N VAL A 111 2.55 15.42 -6.09
CA VAL A 111 2.51 14.18 -6.88
C VAL A 111 1.17 13.90 -7.56
N GLU A 112 0.11 14.67 -7.28
CA GLU A 112 -1.24 14.44 -7.83
C GLU A 112 -1.23 14.40 -9.37
N THR A 113 -0.54 15.34 -10.02
CA THR A 113 -0.45 15.37 -11.50
C THR A 113 0.41 14.23 -12.05
N ILE A 114 1.49 13.86 -11.34
CA ILE A 114 2.44 12.81 -11.75
C ILE A 114 1.77 11.44 -11.68
N THR A 115 1.06 11.18 -10.58
CA THR A 115 0.43 9.89 -10.29
C THR A 115 -0.97 9.77 -10.87
N GLY A 116 -1.67 10.88 -11.08
CA GLY A 116 -3.10 10.88 -11.40
C GLY A 116 -4.00 10.46 -10.22
N ILE A 117 -3.46 10.33 -9.02
CA ILE A 117 -4.20 9.99 -7.80
C ILE A 117 -4.48 11.27 -7.02
N SER A 118 -5.73 11.45 -6.58
CA SER A 118 -6.09 12.65 -5.83
C SER A 118 -5.39 12.73 -4.48
N VAL A 119 -5.12 13.96 -4.01
CA VAL A 119 -4.57 14.26 -2.68
C VAL A 119 -5.28 13.46 -1.57
N ARG A 120 -6.62 13.45 -1.63
CA ARG A 120 -7.46 12.73 -0.67
C ARG A 120 -7.17 11.23 -0.65
N GLN A 121 -7.08 10.61 -1.82
CA GLN A 121 -6.84 9.17 -1.93
C GLN A 121 -5.44 8.79 -1.44
N ILE A 122 -4.42 9.62 -1.68
CA ILE A 122 -3.06 9.38 -1.17
C ILE A 122 -3.06 9.41 0.37
N ARG A 123 -3.66 10.44 0.98
CA ARG A 123 -3.76 10.54 2.44
C ARG A 123 -4.59 9.40 3.04
N GLU A 124 -5.71 9.04 2.40
CA GLU A 124 -6.54 7.91 2.81
C GLU A 124 -5.76 6.59 2.77
N CYS A 125 -5.02 6.34 1.69
CA CYS A 125 -4.15 5.16 1.55
C CYS A 125 -3.10 5.07 2.66
N ALA A 126 -2.38 6.18 2.89
CA ALA A 126 -1.35 6.28 3.91
C ALA A 126 -1.90 5.98 5.32
N ARG A 127 -3.00 6.62 5.68
CA ARG A 127 -3.67 6.43 6.97
C ARG A 127 -4.21 5.02 7.13
N LEU A 128 -4.85 4.48 6.08
CA LEU A 128 -5.43 3.14 6.12
C LEU A 128 -4.34 2.08 6.28
N TYR A 129 -3.20 2.21 5.59
CA TYR A 129 -2.06 1.33 5.75
C TYR A 129 -1.42 1.44 7.14
N ALA A 130 -1.12 2.65 7.60
CA ALA A 130 -0.39 2.86 8.86
C ALA A 130 -1.21 2.59 10.12
N SER A 131 -2.55 2.66 10.04
CA SER A 131 -3.43 2.37 11.19
C SER A 131 -3.90 0.92 11.28
N ALA A 132 -3.60 0.07 10.28
CA ALA A 132 -3.91 -1.34 10.35
C ALA A 132 -3.06 -2.04 11.42
N GLY A 133 -3.69 -2.88 12.26
CA GLY A 133 -2.98 -3.61 13.32
C GLY A 133 -1.87 -4.50 12.76
N ASN A 134 -2.16 -5.16 11.64
CA ASN A 134 -1.15 -5.80 10.80
C ASN A 134 -1.52 -5.66 9.31
N ALA A 135 -0.56 -5.19 8.51
CA ALA A 135 -0.74 -4.99 7.07
C ALA A 135 0.29 -5.82 6.29
N MET A 136 -0.15 -6.48 5.22
CA MET A 136 0.70 -7.27 4.35
C MET A 136 0.77 -6.67 2.95
N ILE A 137 1.98 -6.34 2.50
CA ILE A 137 2.23 -5.87 1.12
C ILE A 137 2.43 -7.08 0.21
N LEU A 138 1.59 -7.20 -0.81
CA LEU A 138 1.70 -8.18 -1.88
C LEU A 138 2.05 -7.46 -3.18
N TRP A 139 3.20 -7.78 -3.76
CA TRP A 139 3.65 -7.21 -5.03
C TRP A 139 4.15 -8.31 -5.98
N GLY A 140 4.22 -8.00 -7.26
CA GLY A 140 4.66 -8.92 -8.29
C GLY A 140 4.92 -8.20 -9.60
N TRP A 141 5.10 -8.99 -10.66
CA TRP A 141 5.16 -8.48 -12.03
C TRP A 141 3.79 -8.78 -12.65
N ALA A 142 3.07 -7.75 -13.07
CA ALA A 142 1.69 -7.85 -13.55
C ALA A 142 1.50 -7.34 -14.97
#